data_AF-A0A7C4WYI5-F1
#
_entry.id   AF-A0A7C4WYI5-F1
#
_cell.length_a   1.000
_cell.length_b   1.000
_cell.length_c   1.000
_cell.angle_alpha   90.00
_cell.angle_beta   90.00
_cell.angle_gamma   90.00
#
_symmetry.space_group_name_H-M   'P 1'
#
loop_
_entity.id
_entity.type
_entity.pdbx_description
1 polymer ?
#
loop_
_entity_poly.entity_id
_entity_poly.type
_entity_poly.pdbx_seq_one_letter_code
_entity_poly.pdbx_strand_id
1 'polypeptide(L)'
;MLEPERFLPAPAQGALAVQIRADDAATRMIVEAIDDRQTRTLVEAERIVLRRLHPGCHAPVGVYARRVGQWIVMSAFASRPDGTDELRCQVEGDFAAAQAVAEGLAEKMISGGAIEILEEG
;
A
#
# COMPACT_ATOMS: atom_id res chain seq x y z
N MET A 1 -4.74 1.37 20.13
CA MET A 1 -4.50 1.51 18.68
C MET A 1 -3.63 2.75 18.50
N LEU A 2 -2.51 2.64 17.79
CA LEU A 2 -1.66 3.80 17.48
C LEU A 2 -2.27 4.55 16.29
N GLU A 3 -2.16 5.87 16.27
CA GLU A 3 -2.72 6.72 15.22
C GLU A 3 -1.98 6.47 13.89
N PRO A 4 -2.69 6.19 12.77
CA PRO A 4 -2.08 5.86 11.48
C PRO A 4 -1.19 6.97 10.91
N GLU A 5 -1.42 8.23 11.30
CA GLU A 5 -0.55 9.35 10.93
C GLU A 5 0.82 9.27 11.62
N ARG A 6 0.90 8.65 12.81
CA ARG A 6 2.11 8.54 13.62
C ARG A 6 2.81 7.19 13.47
N PHE A 7 2.04 6.12 13.27
CA PHE A 7 2.54 4.77 12.99
C PHE A 7 1.81 4.21 11.78
N LEU A 8 2.39 4.42 10.59
CA LEU A 8 1.82 3.84 9.38
C LEU A 8 1.83 2.31 9.50
N PRO A 9 0.70 1.64 9.24
CA PRO A 9 0.65 0.19 9.22
C PRO A 9 1.52 -0.38 8.09
N ALA A 10 1.87 -1.66 8.23
CA ALA A 10 2.43 -2.41 7.13
C ALA A 10 1.40 -2.48 5.98
N PRO A 11 1.85 -2.48 4.71
CA PRO A 11 0.94 -2.64 3.58
C PRO A 11 0.06 -3.89 3.74
N ALA A 12 -1.24 -3.72 3.54
CA ALA A 12 -2.29 -4.73 3.69
C ALA A 12 -2.51 -5.26 5.12
N GLN A 13 -2.03 -4.56 6.16
CA GLN A 13 -2.22 -5.00 7.55
C GLN A 13 -3.72 -5.08 7.89
N GLY A 14 -4.13 -6.24 8.43
CA GLY A 14 -5.52 -6.51 8.82
C GLY A 14 -6.39 -7.10 7.70
N ALA A 15 -5.87 -7.20 6.47
CA ALA A 15 -6.54 -7.91 5.38
C ALA A 15 -6.12 -9.39 5.34
N LEU A 16 -7.05 -10.28 4.98
CA LEU A 16 -6.78 -11.68 4.67
C LEU A 16 -6.79 -11.89 3.15
N ALA A 17 -5.78 -12.58 2.64
CA ALA A 17 -5.70 -12.96 1.24
C ALA A 17 -5.89 -14.48 1.10
N VAL A 18 -6.83 -14.89 0.25
CA VAL A 18 -7.04 -16.29 -0.12
C VAL A 18 -6.45 -16.53 -1.50
N GLN A 19 -5.44 -17.40 -1.58
CA GLN A 19 -4.85 -17.79 -2.86
C GLN A 19 -5.49 -19.08 -3.37
N ILE A 20 -5.84 -19.09 -4.65
CA ILE A 20 -6.44 -20.23 -5.34
C ILE A 20 -5.65 -20.51 -6.63
N ARG A 21 -5.83 -21.70 -7.20
CA ARG A 21 -5.30 -22.01 -8.53
C ARG A 21 -6.00 -21.16 -9.60
N ALA A 22 -5.25 -20.74 -10.62
CA ALA A 22 -5.75 -19.84 -11.65
C ALA A 22 -6.84 -20.45 -12.55
N ASP A 23 -6.81 -21.78 -12.71
CA ASP A 23 -7.69 -22.58 -13.57
C ASP A 23 -8.86 -23.25 -12.80
N ASP A 24 -8.96 -23.04 -11.49
CA ASP A 24 -10.00 -23.64 -10.64
C ASP A 24 -11.23 -22.72 -10.51
N ALA A 25 -12.11 -22.80 -11.52
CA ALA A 25 -13.32 -21.98 -11.59
C ALA A 25 -14.29 -22.24 -10.42
N ALA A 26 -14.38 -23.48 -9.94
CA ALA A 26 -15.25 -23.85 -8.83
C ALA A 26 -14.82 -23.16 -7.53
N THR A 27 -13.52 -23.18 -7.24
CA THR A 27 -12.97 -22.49 -6.06
C THR A 27 -13.09 -20.98 -6.21
N ARG A 28 -12.91 -20.43 -7.43
CA ARG A 28 -13.10 -19.00 -7.71
C ARG A 28 -14.49 -18.51 -7.30
N MET A 29 -15.55 -19.25 -7.68
CA MET A 29 -16.92 -18.88 -7.32
C MET A 29 -17.15 -18.83 -5.81
N ILE A 30 -16.50 -19.70 -5.03
CA ILE A 30 -16.64 -19.72 -3.57
C ILE A 30 -15.95 -18.50 -2.94
N VAL A 31 -14.72 -18.20 -3.37
CA VAL A 31 -13.97 -17.08 -2.78
C VAL A 31 -14.53 -15.71 -3.16
N GLU A 32 -15.18 -15.59 -4.33
CA GLU A 32 -15.89 -14.37 -4.74
C GLU A 32 -17.02 -13.99 -3.76
N ALA A 33 -17.65 -14.97 -3.10
CA ALA A 33 -18.72 -14.72 -2.14
C ALA A 33 -18.23 -14.06 -0.83
N ILE A 34 -16.94 -14.18 -0.51
CA ILE A 34 -16.32 -13.60 0.69
C ILE A 34 -15.40 -12.42 0.36
N ASP A 35 -15.34 -12.00 -0.91
CA ASP A 35 -14.50 -10.89 -1.36
C ASP A 35 -15.14 -9.54 -1.02
N ASP A 36 -14.43 -8.73 -0.23
CA ASP A 36 -14.79 -7.33 -0.04
C ASP A 36 -14.06 -6.46 -1.06
N ARG A 37 -14.81 -6.01 -2.09
CA ARG A 37 -14.25 -5.22 -3.20
C ARG A 37 -13.55 -3.94 -2.73
N GLN A 38 -14.08 -3.29 -1.69
CA GLN A 38 -13.47 -2.06 -1.17
C GLN A 38 -12.11 -2.34 -0.55
N THR A 39 -12.01 -3.35 0.33
CA THR A 39 -10.76 -3.79 0.94
C THR A 39 -9.78 -4.24 -0.12
N ARG A 40 -10.24 -5.00 -1.13
CA ARG A 40 -9.39 -5.40 -2.26
C ARG A 40 -8.78 -4.19 -2.96
N THR A 41 -9.58 -3.18 -3.32
CA THR A 41 -9.07 -1.96 -3.98
C THR A 41 -8.05 -1.22 -3.12
N LEU A 42 -8.30 -1.08 -1.81
CA LEU A 42 -7.36 -0.42 -0.89
C LEU A 42 -6.03 -1.19 -0.78
N VAL A 43 -6.12 -2.52 -0.59
CA VAL A 43 -4.95 -3.40 -0.50
C VAL A 43 -4.15 -3.42 -1.81
N GLU A 44 -4.83 -3.43 -2.96
CA GLU A 44 -4.18 -3.38 -4.26
C GLU A 44 -3.45 -2.05 -4.47
N ALA A 45 -4.06 -0.93 -4.06
CA ALA A 45 -3.43 0.39 -4.08
C ALA A 45 -2.17 0.43 -3.21
N GLU A 46 -2.21 -0.08 -1.98
CA GLU A 46 -1.04 -0.18 -1.10
C GLU A 46 0.07 -1.04 -1.72
N ARG A 47 -0.30 -2.18 -2.33
CA ARG A 47 0.65 -3.08 -3.00
C ARG A 47 1.24 -2.49 -4.27
N ILE A 48 0.55 -1.60 -4.99
CA ILE A 48 1.12 -0.86 -6.12
C ILE A 48 2.32 -0.05 -5.64
N VAL A 49 2.15 0.75 -4.58
CA VAL A 49 3.24 1.56 -4.01
C VAL A 49 4.39 0.67 -3.55
N LEU A 50 4.09 -0.40 -2.81
CA LEU A 50 5.12 -1.33 -2.33
C LEU A 50 5.92 -1.97 -3.49
N ARG A 51 5.23 -2.43 -4.55
CA ARG A 51 5.87 -3.00 -5.73
C ARG A 51 6.69 -1.96 -6.50
N ARG A 52 6.29 -0.69 -6.51
CA ARG A 52 7.05 0.36 -7.21
C ARG A 52 8.34 0.72 -6.46
N LEU A 53 8.30 0.70 -5.13
CA LEU A 53 9.46 1.01 -4.29
C LEU A 53 10.48 -0.15 -4.19
N HIS A 54 10.09 -1.39 -4.49
CA HIS A 54 10.94 -2.59 -4.37
C HIS A 54 11.81 -2.65 -3.09
N PRO A 55 11.24 -2.43 -1.89
CA PRO A 55 12.01 -2.48 -0.66
C PRO A 55 12.56 -3.89 -0.41
N GLY A 56 13.75 -3.97 0.19
CA GLY A 56 14.25 -5.22 0.76
C GLY A 56 13.29 -5.78 1.82
N CYS A 57 13.36 -7.10 2.09
CA CYS A 57 12.42 -7.80 2.99
C CYS A 57 12.28 -7.20 4.40
N HIS A 58 13.26 -6.43 4.87
CA HIS A 58 13.30 -5.82 6.19
C HIS A 58 13.36 -4.29 6.14
N ALA A 59 13.17 -3.68 4.97
CA ALA A 59 13.28 -2.24 4.84
C ALA A 59 12.09 -1.56 5.57
N PRO A 60 12.32 -0.51 6.37
CA PRO A 60 11.26 0.22 7.07
C PRO A 60 10.37 1.00 6.10
N VAL A 61 9.31 0.35 5.62
CA VAL A 61 8.34 0.92 4.69
C VAL A 61 6.92 0.73 5.21
N GLY A 62 6.10 1.77 5.11
CA GLY A 62 4.69 1.73 5.47
C GLY A 62 3.86 2.32 4.33
N VAL A 63 2.73 1.69 4.01
CA VAL A 63 1.75 2.23 3.06
C VAL A 63 0.37 1.95 3.60
N TYR A 64 -0.47 2.99 3.64
CA TYR A 64 -1.82 2.89 4.15
C TYR A 64 -2.80 3.63 3.25
N ALA A 65 -3.85 2.94 2.82
CA ALA A 65 -4.94 3.48 2.04
C ALA A 65 -6.25 3.41 2.82
N ARG A 66 -7.02 4.49 2.80
CA ARG A 66 -8.37 4.51 3.35
C ARG A 66 -9.34 5.21 2.41
N ARG A 67 -10.58 4.75 2.40
CA ARG A 67 -11.67 5.41 1.68
C ARG A 67 -12.35 6.44 2.57
N VAL A 68 -12.57 7.64 2.05
CA VAL A 68 -13.34 8.72 2.69
C VAL A 68 -14.42 9.18 1.70
N GLY A 69 -15.61 8.58 1.81
CA GLY A 69 -16.70 8.85 0.85
C GLY A 69 -16.34 8.40 -0.57
N GLN A 70 -16.21 9.36 -1.49
CA GLN A 70 -15.79 9.10 -2.88
C GLN A 70 -14.27 9.21 -3.09
N TRP A 71 -13.53 9.51 -2.03
CA TRP A 71 -12.09 9.73 -2.09
C TRP A 71 -11.32 8.53 -1.55
N ILE A 72 -10.12 8.33 -2.07
CA ILE A 72 -9.07 7.53 -1.45
C ILE A 72 -8.02 8.49 -0.89
N VAL A 73 -7.59 8.26 0.34
CA VAL A 73 -6.46 8.95 0.96
C VAL A 73 -5.38 7.90 1.19
N MET A 74 -4.19 8.15 0.65
CA MET A 74 -3.06 7.25 0.77
C MET A 74 -1.86 7.95 1.39
N SER A 75 -1.27 7.31 2.38
CA SER A 75 -0.03 7.73 3.03
C SER A 75 1.04 6.67 2.79
N ALA A 76 2.27 7.12 2.56
CA ALA A 76 3.44 6.25 2.49
C ALA A 76 4.59 6.81 3.32
N PHE A 77 5.41 5.91 3.83
CA PHE A 77 6.58 6.19 4.66
C PHE A 77 7.73 5.27 4.24
N ALA A 78 8.94 5.82 4.20
CA ALA A 78 10.19 5.08 4.09
C ALA A 78 11.19 5.68 5.07
N SER A 79 11.98 4.85 5.76
CA SER A 79 13.09 5.33 6.56
C SER A 79 14.28 4.38 6.52
N ARG A 80 15.44 4.91 6.93
CA ARG A 80 16.60 4.08 7.25
C ARG A 80 16.31 3.19 8.47
N PRO A 81 16.98 2.03 8.62
CA PRO A 81 16.80 1.16 9.77
C PRO A 81 17.12 1.81 11.12
N ASP A 82 18.05 2.78 11.13
CA ASP A 82 18.45 3.53 12.31
C ASP A 82 17.58 4.78 12.58
N GLY A 83 16.65 5.11 11.68
CA GLY A 83 15.76 6.26 11.77
C GLY A 83 16.42 7.62 11.50
N THR A 84 17.65 7.66 10.97
CA THR A 84 18.37 8.92 10.71
C THR A 84 17.84 9.71 9.51
N ASP A 85 17.10 9.06 8.63
CA ASP A 85 16.44 9.67 7.47
C ASP A 85 15.05 9.06 7.29
N GLU A 86 14.04 9.91 7.04
CA GLU A 86 12.68 9.49 6.75
C GLU A 86 12.03 10.36 5.67
N LEU A 87 11.24 9.70 4.81
CA LEU A 87 10.37 10.33 3.85
C LEU A 87 8.92 9.93 4.13
N ARG A 88 8.04 10.93 4.18
CA ARG A 88 6.58 10.74 4.26
C ARG A 88 5.90 11.46 3.12
N CYS A 89 5.02 10.75 2.42
CA CYS A 89 4.17 11.34 1.41
C CYS A 89 2.71 11.00 1.68
N GLN A 90 1.84 11.93 1.29
CA GLN A 90 0.40 11.72 1.22
C GLN A 90 -0.11 12.22 -0.13
N VAL A 91 -1.10 11.50 -0.66
CA VAL A 91 -1.91 11.89 -1.81
C VAL A 91 -3.37 11.55 -1.55
N GLU A 92 -4.26 12.22 -2.27
CA GLU A 92 -5.67 11.92 -2.29
C GLU A 92 -6.19 12.02 -3.72
N GLY A 93 -7.29 11.32 -4.00
CA GLY A 93 -7.95 11.37 -5.29
C GLY A 93 -9.25 10.57 -5.30
N ASP A 94 -9.89 10.47 -6.46
CA ASP A 94 -11.12 9.70 -6.60
C ASP A 94 -10.84 8.21 -6.31
N PHE A 95 -11.70 7.59 -5.49
CA PHE A 95 -11.63 6.16 -5.19
C PHE A 95 -11.78 5.31 -6.46
N ALA A 96 -12.54 5.77 -7.45
CA ALA A 96 -12.64 5.12 -8.76
C ALA A 96 -11.31 5.14 -9.53
N ALA A 97 -10.40 6.07 -9.20
CA ALA A 97 -9.07 6.19 -9.77
C ALA A 97 -7.96 5.67 -8.83
N ALA A 98 -8.29 4.81 -7.85
CA ALA A 98 -7.37 4.36 -6.80
C ALA A 98 -6.01 3.86 -7.32
N GLN A 99 -6.00 3.13 -8.45
CA GLN A 99 -4.76 2.69 -9.08
C GLN A 99 -3.89 3.88 -9.53
N ALA A 100 -4.46 4.87 -10.23
CA ALA A 100 -3.71 6.05 -10.67
C ALA A 100 -3.21 6.89 -9.48
N VAL A 101 -4.01 7.00 -8.41
CA VAL A 101 -3.61 7.67 -7.17
C VAL A 101 -2.42 6.95 -6.53
N ALA A 102 -2.43 5.62 -6.49
CA ALA A 102 -1.33 4.81 -5.98
C ALA A 102 -0.04 4.98 -6.80
N GLU A 103 -0.15 5.00 -8.13
CA GLU A 103 1.00 5.26 -9.01
C GLU A 103 1.59 6.65 -8.76
N GLY A 104 0.74 7.67 -8.56
CA GLY A 104 1.19 9.02 -8.23
C GLY A 104 1.87 9.10 -6.86
N LEU A 105 1.40 8.35 -5.86
CA LEU A 105 2.08 8.26 -4.56
C LEU A 105 3.47 7.63 -4.71
N ALA A 106 3.56 6.54 -5.47
CA ALA A 106 4.82 5.86 -5.71
C ALA A 106 5.82 6.77 -6.41
N GLU A 107 5.40 7.48 -7.45
CA GLU A 107 6.25 8.44 -8.17
C GLU A 107 6.72 9.59 -7.27
N LYS A 108 5.84 10.10 -6.41
CA LYS A 108 6.19 11.12 -5.41
C LYS A 108 7.21 10.62 -4.39
N MET A 109 7.08 9.37 -3.93
CA MET A 109 8.05 8.74 -3.04
C MET A 109 9.40 8.55 -3.73
N ILE A 110 9.42 8.01 -4.94
CA ILE A 110 10.66 7.81 -5.73
C ILE A 110 11.36 9.14 -5.99
N SER A 111 10.60 10.15 -6.45
CA SER A 111 11.14 11.49 -6.70
C SER A 111 11.62 12.20 -5.43
N GLY A 112 11.12 11.78 -4.26
CA GLY A 112 11.54 12.26 -2.95
C GLY A 112 12.74 11.52 -2.36
N GLY A 113 13.35 10.58 -3.08
CA GLY A 113 14.53 9.84 -2.63
C GLY A 113 14.24 8.57 -1.83
N ALA A 114 13.01 8.02 -1.93
CA ALA A 114 12.64 6.84 -1.15
C ALA A 114 13.52 5.62 -1.45
N ILE A 115 14.00 5.46 -2.68
CA ILE A 115 14.80 4.30 -3.08
C ILE A 115 16.15 4.35 -2.36
N GLU A 116 16.80 5.51 -2.37
CA GLU A 116 18.08 5.75 -1.74
C GLU A 116 18.00 5.54 -0.21
N ILE A 117 16.92 6.00 0.42
CA ILE A 117 16.65 5.77 1.85
C ILE A 117 16.53 4.27 2.17
N LEU A 118 15.97 3.48 1.25
CA LEU A 118 15.72 2.04 1.43
C LEU A 118 16.92 1.15 1.03
N GLU A 119 17.83 1.62 0.18
CA GLU A 119 19.01 0.87 -0.30
C GLU A 119 20.22 0.95 0.65
N GLU A 120 20.37 2.02 1.44
CA GLU A 120 21.54 2.23 2.33
C GLU A 120 21.47 1.48 3.68
N GLY A 121 21.09 0.19 3.64
CA GLY A 121 20.99 -0.70 4.82
C GLY A 121 22.04 -1.80 4.88
#